data_AF-A0A967K659-F1
#
_entry.id   AF-A0A967K659-F1
#
_cell.length_a   1.000
_cell.length_b   1.000
_cell.length_c   1.000
_cell.angle_alpha   90.00
_cell.angle_beta   90.00
_cell.angle_gamma   90.00
#
_symmetry.space_group_name_H-M   'P 1'
#
loop_
_entity.id
_entity.type
_entity.pdbx_description
1 polymer ?
#
loop_
_entity_poly.entity_id
_entity_poly.type
_entity_poly.pdbx_seq_one_letter_code
_entity_poly.pdbx_strand_id
1 'polypeptide(L)'
;MTDRAAGNATTLDGDRPPGKRRPRPGAGPPGLRLKELISRKVVTVSPEASLRELAEILESEEISGVPVLAGTRVVGVVSATDLLRFESEGSAEPAGLDEARERAGLEGHTVSEVMTRTPFTLTPDSEVHEAAEYMVRAGVHRLLVTRNLELVGIVTATDILRAVAERRL
;
A
#
# COMPACT_ATOMS: atom_id res chain seq x y z
N MET A 1 32.04 -28.81 42.44
CA MET A 1 32.50 -27.51 41.96
C MET A 1 32.47 -27.54 40.44
N THR A 2 31.48 -26.82 39.89
CA THR A 2 31.47 -26.07 38.61
C THR A 2 31.80 -26.79 37.29
N ASP A 3 31.19 -26.50 36.15
CA ASP A 3 29.95 -25.81 35.75
C ASP A 3 29.84 -26.01 34.22
N ARG A 4 28.60 -26.00 33.69
CA ARG A 4 28.12 -25.64 32.33
C ARG A 4 29.06 -25.71 31.10
N ALA A 5 28.70 -26.45 30.06
CA ALA A 5 27.70 -26.13 29.02
C ALA A 5 28.14 -25.07 27.99
N ALA A 6 28.09 -25.44 26.70
CA ALA A 6 27.71 -24.65 25.51
C ALA A 6 28.27 -25.40 24.27
N GLY A 7 27.50 -25.94 23.33
CA GLY A 7 26.28 -25.39 22.74
C GLY A 7 26.68 -24.46 21.60
N ASN A 8 27.02 -25.01 20.43
CA ASN A 8 27.25 -24.24 19.20
C ASN A 8 25.93 -23.56 18.80
N ALA A 9 25.82 -22.26 19.08
CA ALA A 9 24.76 -21.41 18.58
C ALA A 9 25.32 -20.57 17.43
N THR A 10 25.09 -21.02 16.20
CA THR A 10 25.12 -20.18 15.01
C THR A 10 23.99 -19.17 15.16
N THR A 11 24.33 -17.92 15.48
CA THR A 11 23.33 -16.84 15.44
C THR A 11 23.14 -16.46 13.98
N LEU A 12 22.02 -16.89 13.41
CA LEU A 12 21.47 -16.34 12.18
C LEU A 12 21.19 -14.86 12.44
N ASP A 13 21.91 -14.01 11.72
CA ASP A 13 21.74 -12.56 11.77
C ASP A 13 20.28 -12.24 11.48
N GLY A 14 19.60 -11.75 12.52
CA GLY A 14 18.17 -11.50 12.51
C GLY A 14 17.81 -10.45 11.48
N ASP A 15 16.84 -10.83 10.65
CA ASP A 15 16.02 -9.99 9.80
C ASP A 15 15.46 -8.80 10.61
N ARG A 16 16.24 -7.71 10.64
CA ARG A 16 15.81 -6.44 11.20
C ARG A 16 15.05 -5.73 10.10
N PRO A 17 13.74 -5.42 10.26
CA PRO A 17 13.02 -4.64 9.27
C PRO A 17 13.78 -3.32 9.05
N PRO A 18 13.91 -2.84 7.80
CA PRO A 18 14.72 -1.66 7.52
C PRO A 18 14.20 -0.48 8.32
N GLY A 19 14.93 -0.10 9.37
CA GLY A 19 14.65 1.07 10.17
C GLY A 19 14.65 2.30 9.27
N LYS A 20 13.58 3.11 9.37
CA LYS A 20 13.41 4.35 8.61
C LYS A 20 14.67 5.21 8.76
N ARG A 21 15.54 5.21 7.74
CA ARG A 21 16.68 6.13 7.68
C ARG A 21 16.09 7.53 7.59
N ARG A 22 16.43 8.40 8.55
CA ARG A 22 16.21 9.84 8.37
C ARG A 22 17.05 10.29 7.18
N PRO A 23 16.49 11.00 6.19
CA PRO A 23 17.29 11.54 5.10
C PRO A 23 18.35 12.48 5.66
N ARG A 24 19.59 12.35 5.18
CA ARG A 24 20.66 13.31 5.48
C ARG A 24 20.30 14.63 4.77
N PRO A 25 20.38 15.79 5.43
CA PRO A 25 20.22 17.06 4.72
C PRO A 25 21.43 17.23 3.79
N GLY A 26 21.23 16.90 2.51
CA GLY A 26 22.22 17.09 1.46
C GLY A 26 22.12 18.50 0.90
N ALA A 27 23.25 19.19 0.84
CA ALA A 27 23.41 20.47 0.16
C ALA A 27 23.22 20.29 -1.35
N GLY A 28 21.97 20.37 -1.81
CA GLY A 28 21.55 20.67 -3.18
C GLY A 28 20.54 21.83 -3.14
N PRO A 29 20.19 22.45 -4.29
CA PRO A 29 19.06 23.38 -4.33
C PRO A 29 17.82 22.69 -3.74
N PRO A 30 16.90 23.41 -3.06
CA PRO A 30 15.80 22.77 -2.35
C PRO A 30 14.99 21.93 -3.34
N GLY A 31 15.12 20.61 -3.23
CA GLY A 31 14.40 19.67 -4.09
C GLY A 31 12.90 19.77 -3.83
N LEU A 32 12.12 19.58 -4.89
CA LEU A 32 10.66 19.56 -4.82
C LEU A 32 10.20 18.49 -3.82
N ARG A 33 9.29 18.84 -2.91
CA ARG A 33 8.76 17.92 -1.90
C ARG A 33 7.39 17.39 -2.29
N LEU A 34 7.02 16.23 -1.74
CA LEU A 34 5.73 15.62 -2.05
C LEU A 34 4.55 16.52 -1.73
N LYS A 35 4.60 17.32 -0.66
CA LYS A 35 3.53 18.27 -0.30
C LYS A 35 3.16 19.26 -1.41
N GLU A 36 4.03 19.47 -2.38
CA GLU A 36 3.81 20.35 -3.52
C GLU A 36 3.08 19.65 -4.68
N LEU A 37 3.01 18.31 -4.64
CA LEU A 37 2.36 17.45 -5.66
C LEU A 37 1.14 16.67 -5.13
N ILE A 38 0.92 16.62 -3.81
CA ILE A 38 -0.15 15.81 -3.20
C ILE A 38 -1.53 16.22 -3.76
N SER A 39 -2.25 15.23 -4.29
CA SER A 39 -3.70 15.33 -4.48
C SER A 39 -4.42 14.90 -3.19
N ARG A 40 -5.34 15.75 -2.72
CA ARG A 40 -6.11 15.53 -1.48
C ARG A 40 -7.44 14.80 -1.69
N LYS A 41 -7.95 14.75 -2.92
CA LYS A 41 -9.18 14.02 -3.23
C LYS A 41 -8.81 12.55 -3.42
N VAL A 42 -8.94 11.77 -2.35
CA VAL A 42 -8.64 10.35 -2.34
C VAL A 42 -9.89 9.58 -1.93
N VAL A 43 -10.39 8.73 -2.82
CA VAL A 43 -11.42 7.75 -2.48
C VAL A 43 -10.80 6.68 -1.60
N THR A 44 -11.47 6.34 -0.51
CA THR A 44 -10.99 5.39 0.50
C THR A 44 -12.11 4.46 0.92
N VAL A 45 -11.76 3.28 1.41
CA VAL A 45 -12.72 2.30 1.94
C VAL A 45 -12.37 1.91 3.37
N SER A 46 -13.36 1.46 4.14
CA SER A 46 -13.12 0.86 5.46
C SER A 46 -12.72 -0.63 5.29
N PRO A 47 -11.92 -1.20 6.21
CA PRO A 47 -11.58 -2.62 6.17
C PRO A 47 -12.82 -3.52 6.36
N GLU A 48 -13.88 -3.02 6.98
CA GLU A 48 -15.16 -3.71 7.18
C GLU A 48 -16.11 -3.60 5.96
N ALA A 49 -15.79 -2.75 4.98
CA ALA A 49 -16.58 -2.63 3.76
C ALA A 49 -16.65 -3.98 3.02
N SER A 50 -17.77 -4.23 2.35
CA SER A 50 -17.94 -5.47 1.58
C SER A 50 -17.11 -5.44 0.29
N LEU A 51 -16.71 -6.61 -0.21
CA LEU A 51 -16.02 -6.67 -1.50
C LEU A 51 -16.90 -6.21 -2.67
N ARG A 52 -18.23 -6.39 -2.57
CA ARG A 52 -19.21 -5.85 -3.53
C ARG A 52 -19.15 -4.32 -3.59
N GLU A 53 -19.22 -3.68 -2.43
CA GLU A 53 -19.12 -2.21 -2.31
C GLU A 53 -17.77 -1.72 -2.86
N LEU A 54 -16.68 -2.42 -2.56
CA LEU A 54 -15.37 -2.10 -3.14
C LEU A 54 -15.40 -2.18 -4.67
N ALA A 55 -15.95 -3.24 -5.27
CA ALA A 55 -16.05 -3.38 -6.72
C ALA A 55 -16.84 -2.22 -7.36
N GLU A 56 -17.98 -1.87 -6.77
CA GLU A 56 -18.82 -0.74 -7.21
C GLU A 56 -18.07 0.60 -7.14
N ILE A 57 -17.29 0.84 -6.08
CA ILE A 57 -16.47 2.04 -5.93
C ILE A 57 -15.36 2.10 -6.99
N LEU A 58 -14.64 0.99 -7.20
CA LEU A 58 -13.55 0.95 -8.17
C LEU A 58 -14.05 1.21 -9.61
N GLU A 59 -15.23 0.66 -9.94
CA GLU A 59 -15.87 0.86 -11.24
C GLU A 59 -16.42 2.28 -11.39
N SER A 60 -17.23 2.76 -10.43
CA SER A 60 -17.90 4.06 -10.52
C SER A 60 -16.96 5.26 -10.48
N GLU A 61 -15.84 5.15 -9.76
CA GLU A 61 -14.83 6.19 -9.68
C GLU A 61 -13.73 6.02 -10.75
N GLU A 62 -13.81 4.99 -11.59
CA GLU A 62 -12.83 4.63 -12.63
C GLU A 62 -11.39 4.53 -12.08
N ILE A 63 -11.24 3.97 -10.87
CA ILE A 63 -9.96 3.83 -10.16
C ILE A 63 -9.58 2.37 -10.00
N SER A 64 -8.31 2.06 -10.26
CA SER A 64 -7.81 0.68 -10.17
C SER A 64 -7.45 0.20 -8.75
N GLY A 65 -7.56 1.07 -7.74
CA GLY A 65 -7.27 0.71 -6.36
C GLY A 65 -7.33 1.89 -5.39
N VAL A 66 -7.59 1.58 -4.13
CA VAL A 66 -7.90 2.55 -3.07
C VAL A 66 -7.14 2.23 -1.78
N PRO A 67 -6.81 3.26 -0.97
CA PRO A 67 -6.35 3.05 0.39
C PRO A 67 -7.48 2.52 1.28
N VAL A 68 -7.12 1.64 2.21
CA VAL A 68 -8.02 1.13 3.25
C VAL A 68 -7.72 1.84 4.57
N LEU A 69 -8.74 2.46 5.17
CA LEU A 69 -8.64 3.30 6.35
C LEU A 69 -9.45 2.74 7.51
N ALA A 70 -8.81 2.58 8.67
CA ALA A 70 -9.51 2.42 9.95
C ALA A 70 -9.61 3.81 10.61
N GLY A 71 -10.76 4.46 10.48
CA GLY A 71 -10.90 5.87 10.83
C GLY A 71 -10.06 6.76 9.90
N THR A 72 -9.08 7.48 10.45
CA THR A 72 -8.14 8.31 9.67
C THR A 72 -6.86 7.60 9.26
N ARG A 73 -6.63 6.39 9.82
CA ARG A 73 -5.36 5.69 9.71
C ARG A 73 -5.35 4.73 8.54
N VAL A 74 -4.33 4.82 7.69
CA VAL A 74 -4.08 3.85 6.62
C VAL A 74 -3.67 2.51 7.24
N VAL A 75 -4.47 1.48 6.96
CA VAL A 75 -4.22 0.10 7.40
C VAL A 75 -3.88 -0.83 6.25
N GLY A 76 -4.27 -0.47 5.03
CA GLY A 76 -4.05 -1.30 3.85
C GLY A 76 -4.17 -0.53 2.53
N VAL A 77 -3.94 -1.25 1.44
CA VAL A 77 -4.34 -0.89 0.08
C VAL A 77 -5.03 -2.08 -0.55
N VAL A 78 -5.99 -1.80 -1.43
CA VAL A 78 -6.71 -2.84 -2.17
C VAL A 78 -6.95 -2.36 -3.60
N SER A 79 -6.86 -3.28 -4.56
CA SER A 79 -6.97 -3.03 -5.99
C SER A 79 -7.95 -3.97 -6.66
N ALA A 80 -8.37 -3.63 -7.89
CA ALA A 80 -9.18 -4.53 -8.71
C ALA A 80 -8.47 -5.87 -8.97
N THR A 81 -7.14 -5.88 -9.04
CA THR A 81 -6.36 -7.12 -9.17
C THR A 81 -6.44 -8.00 -7.94
N ASP A 82 -6.58 -7.42 -6.74
CA ASP A 82 -6.76 -8.19 -5.50
C ASP A 82 -8.13 -8.88 -5.48
N LEU A 83 -9.18 -8.21 -5.99
CA LEU A 83 -10.51 -8.82 -6.17
C LEU A 83 -10.47 -10.00 -7.16
N LEU A 84 -9.85 -9.80 -8.33
CA LEU A 84 -9.74 -10.84 -9.36
C LEU A 84 -8.95 -12.07 -8.85
N ARG A 85 -7.90 -11.84 -8.06
CA ARG A 85 -7.13 -12.92 -7.43
C ARG A 85 -7.97 -13.67 -6.40
N PHE A 86 -8.70 -12.94 -5.56
CA PHE A 86 -9.56 -13.54 -4.54
C PHE A 86 -10.65 -14.44 -5.16
N GLU A 87 -11.35 -13.96 -6.20
CA GLU A 87 -12.35 -14.76 -6.92
C GLU A 87 -11.75 -16.02 -7.55
N SER A 88 -10.52 -15.90 -8.09
CA SER A 88 -9.82 -17.04 -8.71
C SER A 88 -9.36 -18.08 -7.67
N GLU A 89 -8.90 -17.63 -6.50
CA GLU A 89 -8.43 -18.49 -5.41
C GLU A 89 -9.57 -19.12 -4.60
N GLY A 90 -10.75 -18.48 -4.58
CA GLY A 90 -11.99 -19.00 -3.99
C GLY A 90 -12.56 -20.25 -4.70
N SER A 91 -11.95 -20.68 -5.82
CA SER A 91 -12.37 -21.84 -6.62
C SER A 91 -11.75 -23.19 -6.19
N ALA A 92 -11.16 -23.31 -5.00
CA ALA A 92 -10.70 -24.59 -4.49
C ALA A 92 -11.88 -25.57 -4.32
N GLU A 93 -11.91 -26.59 -5.20
CA GLU A 93 -12.85 -27.74 -5.29
C GLU A 93 -13.85 -27.85 -4.13
N PRO A 94 -14.99 -27.16 -4.23
CA PRO A 94 -16.08 -27.27 -3.27
C PRO A 94 -16.73 -28.65 -3.41
N ALA A 95 -17.20 -29.23 -2.30
CA ALA A 95 -17.81 -30.56 -2.26
C ALA A 95 -19.21 -30.64 -2.96
N GLY A 96 -19.56 -29.65 -3.79
CA GLY A 96 -20.80 -29.56 -4.56
C GLY A 96 -20.93 -28.22 -5.29
N LEU A 97 -21.78 -28.18 -6.34
CA LEU A 97 -22.01 -26.99 -7.17
C LEU A 97 -22.64 -25.80 -6.41
N ASP A 98 -23.41 -26.04 -5.36
CA ASP A 98 -24.08 -24.98 -4.60
C ASP A 98 -23.11 -24.26 -3.65
N GLU A 99 -22.28 -24.99 -2.90
CA GLU A 99 -21.23 -24.42 -2.02
C GLU A 99 -20.14 -23.68 -2.82
N ALA A 100 -19.92 -24.10 -4.07
CA ALA A 100 -19.04 -23.42 -5.02
C ALA A 100 -19.51 -22.00 -5.32
N ARG A 101 -20.80 -21.85 -5.62
CA ARG A 101 -21.38 -20.56 -6.01
C ARG A 101 -21.50 -19.62 -4.82
N GLU A 102 -21.66 -20.17 -3.61
CA GLU A 102 -21.70 -19.41 -2.36
C GLU A 102 -20.30 -18.89 -1.94
N ARG A 103 -19.22 -19.64 -2.20
CA ARG A 103 -17.83 -19.19 -1.92
C ARG A 103 -17.16 -18.43 -3.07
N ALA A 104 -17.61 -18.60 -4.31
CA ALA A 104 -17.01 -17.98 -5.50
C ALA A 104 -17.53 -16.56 -5.79
N GLY A 105 -18.10 -15.88 -4.79
CA GLY A 105 -18.66 -14.55 -4.93
C GLY A 105 -18.03 -13.53 -3.99
N LEU A 106 -18.23 -12.25 -4.29
CA LEU A 106 -17.90 -11.13 -3.41
C LEU A 106 -18.82 -11.05 -2.17
N GLU A 107 -19.76 -11.98 -2.02
CA GLU A 107 -20.80 -11.98 -0.98
C GLU A 107 -20.25 -12.51 0.35
N GLY A 108 -20.57 -11.83 1.45
CA GLY A 108 -20.11 -12.23 2.79
C GLY A 108 -18.65 -11.92 3.12
N HIS A 109 -17.86 -11.43 2.16
CA HIS A 109 -16.44 -11.09 2.33
C HIS A 109 -16.18 -9.59 2.48
N THR A 110 -15.13 -9.26 3.22
CA THR A 110 -14.72 -7.89 3.54
C THR A 110 -13.40 -7.49 2.90
N VAL A 111 -13.20 -6.18 2.73
CA VAL A 111 -11.94 -5.61 2.23
C VAL A 111 -10.73 -6.07 3.05
N SER A 112 -10.90 -6.25 4.36
CA SER A 112 -9.82 -6.66 5.26
C SER A 112 -9.20 -8.02 4.92
N GLU A 113 -9.94 -8.88 4.21
CA GLU A 113 -9.53 -10.24 3.83
C GLU A 113 -8.60 -10.24 2.62
N VAL A 114 -8.78 -9.27 1.71
CA VAL A 114 -8.04 -9.20 0.43
C VAL A 114 -6.99 -8.09 0.39
N MET A 115 -7.06 -7.12 1.31
CA MET A 115 -6.15 -5.98 1.29
C MET A 115 -4.68 -6.37 1.53
N THR A 116 -3.78 -5.67 0.85
CA THR A 116 -2.36 -5.67 1.23
C THR A 116 -2.19 -4.82 2.49
N ARG A 117 -1.80 -5.48 3.59
CA ARG A 117 -1.56 -4.82 4.88
C ARG A 117 -0.26 -4.02 4.85
N THR A 118 -0.22 -2.96 5.66
CA THR A 118 0.97 -2.12 5.88
C THR A 118 1.62 -1.61 4.59
N PRO A 119 0.90 -0.84 3.76
CA PRO A 119 1.43 -0.30 2.51
C PRO A 119 2.62 0.63 2.78
N PHE A 120 3.58 0.63 1.86
CA PHE A 120 4.64 1.63 1.87
C PHE A 120 4.04 3.02 1.70
N THR A 121 4.49 3.96 2.53
CA THR A 121 4.04 5.35 2.50
C THR A 121 5.25 6.27 2.63
N LEU A 122 5.16 7.45 2.01
CA LEU A 122 6.08 8.55 2.22
C LEU A 122 5.43 9.66 3.03
N THR A 123 6.21 10.66 3.44
CA THR A 123 5.68 11.81 4.18
C THR A 123 5.56 13.03 3.28
N PRO A 124 4.73 14.04 3.60
CA PRO A 124 4.64 15.25 2.77
C PRO A 124 5.97 16.00 2.64
N ASP A 125 6.90 15.78 3.57
CA ASP A 125 8.20 16.42 3.57
C ASP A 125 9.29 15.57 2.88
N SER A 126 8.96 14.36 2.43
CA SER A 126 9.82 13.52 1.57
C SER A 126 10.06 14.20 0.22
N GLU A 127 11.18 13.87 -0.41
CA GLU A 127 11.54 14.44 -1.70
C GLU A 127 10.90 13.67 -2.86
N VAL A 128 10.63 14.37 -3.97
CA VAL A 128 10.03 13.75 -5.17
C VAL A 128 10.94 12.67 -5.76
N HIS A 129 12.26 12.81 -5.67
CA HIS A 129 13.19 11.79 -6.16
C HIS A 129 13.06 10.47 -5.40
N GLU A 130 12.81 10.51 -4.07
CA GLU A 130 12.60 9.31 -3.25
C GLU A 130 11.34 8.55 -3.69
N ALA A 131 10.27 9.30 -4.03
CA ALA A 131 9.05 8.73 -4.57
C ALA A 131 9.28 8.10 -5.95
N ALA A 132 9.99 8.80 -6.84
CA ALA A 132 10.30 8.29 -8.18
C ALA A 132 11.15 7.02 -8.12
N GLU A 133 12.22 7.01 -7.31
CA GLU A 133 13.08 5.85 -7.11
C GLU A 133 12.28 4.64 -6.60
N TYR A 134 11.41 4.87 -5.61
CA TYR A 134 10.55 3.81 -5.11
C TYR A 134 9.58 3.29 -6.18
N MET A 135 8.91 4.17 -6.93
CA MET A 135 7.98 3.79 -8.00
C MET A 135 8.67 2.92 -9.05
N VAL A 136 9.87 3.30 -9.48
CA VAL A 136 10.67 2.53 -10.45
C VAL A 136 11.06 1.16 -9.89
N ARG A 137 11.63 1.14 -8.67
CA ARG A 137 12.13 -0.10 -8.06
C ARG A 137 11.02 -1.08 -7.72
N ALA A 138 9.89 -0.59 -7.22
CA ALA A 138 8.76 -1.42 -6.80
C ALA A 138 7.77 -1.71 -7.95
N GLY A 139 7.93 -1.06 -9.11
CA GLY A 139 7.01 -1.21 -10.24
C GLY A 139 5.60 -0.69 -9.94
N VAL A 140 5.48 0.36 -9.11
CA VAL A 140 4.18 0.94 -8.72
C VAL A 140 4.00 2.34 -9.31
N HIS A 141 2.75 2.68 -9.62
CA HIS A 141 2.41 3.95 -10.28
C HIS A 141 1.87 5.03 -9.34
N ARG A 142 1.56 4.67 -8.09
CA ARG A 142 0.99 5.58 -7.09
C ARG A 142 1.58 5.31 -5.71
N LEU A 143 1.71 6.36 -4.92
CA LEU A 143 2.18 6.30 -3.54
C LEU A 143 1.25 7.05 -2.62
N LEU A 144 0.96 6.40 -1.49
CA LEU A 144 0.25 7.02 -0.39
C LEU A 144 1.21 7.93 0.38
N VAL A 145 0.75 9.15 0.68
CA VAL A 145 1.47 10.10 1.51
C VAL A 145 0.76 10.23 2.84
N THR A 146 1.47 9.99 3.93
CA THR A 146 0.91 9.98 5.28
C THR A 146 1.69 10.85 6.26
N ARG A 147 1.00 11.33 7.31
CA ARG A 147 1.62 11.85 8.54
C ARG A 147 1.25 10.93 9.67
N ASN A 148 2.23 10.25 10.28
CA ASN A 148 1.97 9.30 11.38
C ASN A 148 0.90 8.24 11.04
N LEU A 149 0.90 7.74 9.79
CA LEU A 149 -0.09 6.81 9.23
C LEU A 149 -1.48 7.40 8.94
N GLU A 150 -1.71 8.68 9.20
CA GLU A 150 -2.91 9.37 8.71
C GLU A 150 -2.74 9.74 7.25
N LEU A 151 -3.73 9.42 6.42
CA LEU A 151 -3.69 9.72 5.00
C LEU A 151 -3.75 11.24 4.77
N VAL A 152 -2.75 11.78 4.07
CA VAL A 152 -2.72 13.19 3.65
C VAL A 152 -3.05 13.32 2.17
N GLY A 153 -2.73 12.30 1.38
CA GLY A 153 -3.15 12.21 -0.01
C GLY A 153 -2.34 11.19 -0.80
N ILE A 154 -2.38 11.30 -2.13
CA ILE A 154 -1.69 10.42 -3.06
C ILE A 154 -0.80 11.25 -3.99
N VAL A 155 0.32 10.66 -4.41
CA VAL A 155 1.16 11.15 -5.51
C VAL A 155 1.30 10.02 -6.54
N THR A 156 1.13 10.35 -7.81
CA THR A 156 1.24 9.42 -8.94
C THR A 156 2.49 9.68 -9.78
N ALA A 157 2.89 8.70 -10.58
CA ALA A 157 3.97 8.88 -11.56
C ALA A 157 3.66 10.04 -12.53
N THR A 158 2.40 10.24 -12.89
CA THR A 158 1.95 11.36 -13.73
C THR A 158 2.14 12.71 -13.05
N ASP A 159 1.94 12.81 -11.73
CA ASP A 159 2.19 14.06 -11.00
C ASP A 159 3.69 14.43 -11.02
N ILE A 160 4.56 13.42 -10.90
CA ILE A 160 6.01 13.60 -11.04
C ILE A 160 6.36 14.02 -12.47
N LEU A 161 5.81 13.34 -13.48
CA LEU A 161 6.03 13.68 -14.90
C LEU A 161 5.55 15.10 -15.22
N ARG A 162 4.41 15.51 -14.66
CA ARG A 162 3.89 16.88 -14.79
C ARG A 162 4.86 17.89 -14.18
N ALA A 163 5.40 17.61 -13.00
CA ALA A 163 6.39 18.47 -12.36
C ALA A 163 7.67 18.63 -13.20
N VAL A 164 8.12 17.56 -13.86
CA VAL A 164 9.23 17.62 -14.82
C VAL A 164 8.87 18.50 -16.02
N ALA A 165 7.69 18.28 -16.63
CA ALA A 165 7.24 19.04 -17.79
C ALA A 165 7.10 20.54 -17.49
N GLU A 166 6.72 20.88 -16.26
CA GLU A 166 6.59 22.26 -15.76
C GLU A 166 7.92 22.86 -15.27
N ARG A 167 9.05 22.13 -15.37
CA ARG A 167 10.40 22.54 -14.92
C ARG A 167 10.47 22.89 -13.43
N ARG A 168 9.78 22.11 -12.58
CA ARG A 168 9.77 22.26 -11.11
C ARG A 168 10.77 21.33 -10.38
N LEU A 169 11.54 20.54 -11.13
CA LEU A 169 12.51 19.55 -10.64
C LEU A 169 13.92 19.88 -11.13
#